data_AF-A0A7D4CB23-F1
#
_entry.id   AF-A0A7D4CB23-F1
#
_cell.length_a   1.000
_cell.length_b   1.000
_cell.length_c   1.000
_cell.angle_alpha   90.00
_cell.angle_beta   90.00
_cell.angle_gamma   90.00
#
_symmetry.space_group_name_H-M   'P 1'
#
loop_
_entity.id
_entity.type
_entity.pdbx_description
1 polymer ?
#
loop_
_entity_poly.entity_id
_entity_poly.type
_entity_poly.pdbx_seq_one_letter_code
_entity_poly.pdbx_strand_id
1 'polypeptide(L)'
;MEELIKCPVCGSEATRETINCEKCNFPFKGTEKEKSQFIAKQIVNKGKIEDTQNSIKNARIILFIIAAMNIIVPFFLYFNKPFGIFSIALGIFIGMIFLVFGLLLKRQPFIYTLISLILLLVFYTLELVIDPSLLLRGILWKIIFITGLSFSLSSIVKSNKIMKESKFLQQR
;
A
#
# COMPACT_ATOMS: atom_id res chain seq x y z
N MET A 1 45.20 -19.85 -7.52
CA MET A 1 44.45 -19.32 -6.36
C MET A 1 43.49 -18.31 -6.92
N GLU A 2 42.18 -18.59 -6.88
CA GLU A 2 41.16 -17.66 -7.35
C GLU A 2 41.04 -16.49 -6.36
N GLU A 3 41.32 -15.26 -6.81
CA GLU A 3 41.09 -14.07 -6.00
C GLU A 3 39.59 -13.72 -6.00
N LEU A 4 38.99 -13.75 -4.81
CA LEU A 4 37.60 -13.37 -4.56
C LEU A 4 37.49 -11.86 -4.32
N ILE A 5 36.49 -11.23 -4.94
CA ILE A 5 36.10 -9.84 -4.72
C ILE A 5 34.67 -9.77 -4.16
N LYS A 6 34.38 -8.76 -3.34
CA LYS A 6 33.03 -8.53 -2.81
C LYS A 6 32.26 -7.55 -3.68
N CYS A 7 30.99 -7.86 -3.96
CA CYS A 7 30.09 -6.95 -4.65
C CYS A 7 29.73 -5.74 -3.75
N PRO A 8 29.90 -4.50 -4.21
CA PRO A 8 29.60 -3.29 -3.40
C PRO A 8 28.11 -3.08 -3.16
N VAL A 9 27.23 -3.73 -3.94
CA VAL A 9 25.77 -3.56 -3.83
C VAL A 9 25.13 -4.60 -2.92
N CYS A 10 25.46 -5.89 -3.13
CA CYS A 10 24.80 -7.00 -2.44
C CYS A 10 25.68 -7.75 -1.46
N GLY A 11 26.99 -7.45 -1.42
CA GLY A 11 27.95 -8.09 -0.52
C GLY A 11 28.29 -9.53 -0.86
N SER A 12 27.78 -10.11 -1.97
CA SER A 12 28.16 -11.46 -2.38
C SER A 12 29.62 -11.50 -2.83
N GLU A 13 30.26 -12.64 -2.60
CA GLU A 13 31.59 -12.94 -3.14
C GLU A 13 31.45 -13.30 -4.62
N ALA A 14 32.43 -12.90 -5.42
CA ALA A 14 32.51 -13.19 -6.83
C ALA A 14 33.98 -13.33 -7.24
N THR A 15 34.25 -14.16 -8.24
CA THR A 15 35.60 -14.30 -8.80
C THR A 15 35.94 -13.07 -9.64
N ARG A 16 37.21 -12.62 -9.65
CA ARG A 16 37.65 -11.45 -10.46
C ARG A 16 37.31 -11.54 -11.95
N GLU A 17 37.14 -12.74 -12.50
CA GLU A 17 36.82 -12.94 -13.90
C GLU A 17 35.34 -12.68 -14.24
N THR A 18 34.46 -12.68 -13.23
CA THR A 18 33.02 -12.48 -13.42
C THR A 18 32.72 -11.12 -14.04
N ILE A 19 31.92 -11.13 -15.11
CA ILE A 19 31.50 -9.91 -15.81
C ILE A 19 30.42 -9.19 -14.99
N ASN A 20 29.45 -9.98 -14.49
CA ASN A 20 28.35 -9.51 -13.67
C ASN A 20 28.23 -10.33 -12.39
N CYS A 21 27.76 -9.70 -11.31
CA CYS A 21 27.43 -10.38 -10.08
C CYS A 21 26.23 -11.32 -10.28
N GLU A 22 26.37 -12.60 -9.91
CA GLU A 22 25.31 -13.61 -10.06
C GLU A 22 24.05 -13.31 -9.22
N LYS A 23 24.21 -12.59 -8.11
CA LYS A 23 23.11 -12.32 -7.17
C LYS A 23 22.30 -11.09 -7.54
N CYS A 24 22.96 -9.96 -7.79
CA CYS A 24 22.28 -8.69 -8.07
C CYS A 24 22.44 -8.21 -9.51
N ASN A 25 23.29 -8.83 -10.32
CA ASN A 25 23.62 -8.43 -11.69
C ASN A 25 24.43 -7.12 -11.82
N PHE A 26 25.19 -6.77 -10.78
CA PHE A 26 26.13 -5.63 -10.82
C PHE A 26 27.25 -5.86 -11.84
N PRO A 27 27.54 -4.92 -12.76
CA PRO A 27 28.57 -5.10 -13.79
C PRO A 27 29.97 -4.77 -13.27
N PHE A 28 30.79 -5.78 -12.98
CA PHE A 28 32.17 -5.59 -12.50
C PHE A 28 33.08 -4.99 -13.57
N LYS A 29 32.94 -5.46 -14.82
CA LYS A 29 33.72 -4.99 -15.99
C LYS A 29 33.06 -3.83 -16.73
N GLY A 30 31.96 -3.29 -16.22
CA GLY A 30 31.30 -2.12 -16.80
C GLY A 30 32.11 -0.83 -16.64
N THR A 31 31.75 0.20 -17.40
CA THR A 31 32.31 1.55 -17.23
C THR A 31 31.91 2.14 -15.88
N GLU A 32 32.67 3.12 -15.39
CA GLU A 32 32.31 3.84 -14.15
C GLU A 32 30.90 4.47 -14.22
N LYS A 33 30.49 4.89 -15.41
CA LYS A 33 29.13 5.38 -15.69
C LYS A 33 28.08 4.29 -15.49
N GLU A 34 28.28 3.10 -16.07
CA GLU A 34 27.35 1.97 -15.93
C GLU A 34 27.24 1.48 -14.49
N LYS A 35 28.38 1.36 -13.78
CA LYS A 35 28.40 1.01 -12.35
C LYS A 35 27.62 2.03 -11.52
N SER A 36 27.85 3.32 -11.75
CA SER A 36 27.16 4.41 -11.04
C SER A 36 25.66 4.41 -11.31
N GLN A 37 25.24 4.23 -12.58
CA GLN A 37 23.83 4.14 -12.95
C GLN A 37 23.15 2.93 -12.32
N PHE A 38 23.84 1.79 -12.25
CA PHE A 38 23.32 0.60 -11.60
C PHE A 38 23.10 0.82 -10.09
N ILE A 39 24.10 1.39 -9.40
CA ILE A 39 24.00 1.70 -7.97
C ILE A 39 22.86 2.68 -7.71
N ALA A 40 22.78 3.76 -8.50
CA ALA A 40 21.70 4.75 -8.39
C ALA A 40 20.31 4.10 -8.59
N LYS A 41 20.16 3.21 -9.58
CA LYS A 41 18.91 2.47 -9.80
C LYS A 41 18.52 1.62 -8.59
N GLN A 42 19.48 0.95 -7.95
CA GLN A 42 19.21 0.14 -6.76
C GLN A 42 18.80 0.99 -5.55
N ILE A 43 19.43 2.16 -5.35
CA ILE A 43 19.07 3.12 -4.29
C ILE A 43 17.62 3.61 -4.50
N VAL A 44 17.29 4.06 -5.72
CA VAL A 44 15.94 4.52 -6.06
C VAL A 44 14.90 3.42 -5.87
N ASN A 45 15.20 2.20 -6.31
CA ASN A 45 14.29 1.06 -6.16
C ASN A 45 14.06 0.70 -4.69
N LYS A 46 15.11 0.74 -3.85
CA LYS A 46 14.98 0.54 -2.41
C LYS A 46 14.09 1.61 -1.78
N GLY A 47 14.29 2.88 -2.14
CA GLY A 47 13.44 3.99 -1.68
C GLY A 47 11.97 3.76 -2.03
N LYS A 48 11.66 3.34 -3.27
CA LYS A 48 10.27 3.04 -3.69
C LYS A 48 9.61 1.92 -2.89
N ILE A 49 10.38 0.90 -2.47
CA ILE A 49 9.87 -0.19 -1.64
C ILE A 49 9.54 0.35 -0.23
N GLU A 50 10.42 1.17 0.33
CA GLU A 50 10.20 1.81 1.63
C GLU A 50 9.00 2.78 1.62
N ASP A 51 8.88 3.62 0.59
CA ASP A 51 7.74 4.50 0.37
C ASP A 51 6.43 3.70 0.27
N THR A 52 6.48 2.51 -0.33
CA THR A 52 5.33 1.61 -0.39
C THR A 52 4.93 1.10 0.99
N GLN A 53 5.87 0.79 1.87
CA GLN A 53 5.53 0.42 3.25
C GLN A 53 4.85 1.57 3.99
N ASN A 54 5.30 2.80 3.76
CA ASN A 54 4.67 3.99 4.34
C ASN A 54 3.27 4.24 3.76
N SER A 55 3.08 4.06 2.45
CA SER A 55 1.75 4.19 1.83
C SER A 55 0.77 3.11 2.31
N ILE A 56 1.23 1.90 2.60
CA ILE A 56 0.42 0.84 3.23
C ILE A 56 0.02 1.24 4.66
N LYS A 57 0.94 1.80 5.46
CA LYS A 57 0.61 2.31 6.81
C LYS A 57 -0.47 3.40 6.74
N ASN A 58 -0.35 4.33 5.79
CA ASN A 58 -1.33 5.40 5.59
C ASN A 58 -2.69 4.84 5.17
N ALA A 59 -2.73 3.89 4.23
CA ALA A 59 -3.97 3.20 3.85
C ALA A 59 -4.64 2.51 5.05
N ARG A 60 -3.85 1.86 5.92
CA ARG A 60 -4.37 1.26 7.15
C ARG A 60 -5.00 2.30 8.09
N ILE A 61 -4.36 3.46 8.26
CA ILE A 61 -4.91 4.56 9.06
C ILE A 61 -6.23 5.04 8.45
N ILE A 62 -6.31 5.21 7.13
CA ILE A 62 -7.54 5.57 6.43
C ILE A 62 -8.65 4.57 6.71
N LEU A 63 -8.38 3.27 6.62
CA LEU A 63 -9.37 2.21 6.91
C LEU A 63 -9.86 2.27 8.36
N PHE A 64 -8.97 2.57 9.32
CA PHE A 64 -9.37 2.77 10.70
C PHE A 64 -10.20 4.03 10.94
N ILE A 65 -9.89 5.12 10.24
CA ILE A 65 -10.72 6.34 10.28
C ILE A 65 -12.12 6.04 9.74
N ILE A 66 -12.22 5.35 8.59
CA ILE A 66 -13.51 4.95 8.00
C ILE A 66 -14.29 4.07 8.98
N ALA A 67 -13.63 3.08 9.59
CA ALA A 67 -14.23 2.20 10.58
C ALA A 67 -14.77 2.99 11.79
N ALA A 68 -13.95 3.88 12.35
CA ALA A 68 -14.34 4.71 13.49
C ALA A 68 -15.51 5.63 13.14
N MET A 69 -15.51 6.28 11.98
CA MET A 69 -16.63 7.10 11.53
C MET A 69 -17.92 6.30 11.41
N ASN A 70 -17.87 5.11 10.82
CA ASN A 70 -19.05 4.26 10.63
C ASN A 70 -19.60 3.67 11.93
N ILE A 71 -18.79 3.53 12.97
CA ILE A 71 -19.23 3.04 14.28
C ILE A 71 -19.71 4.20 15.18
N ILE A 72 -18.95 5.30 15.23
CA ILE A 72 -19.18 6.39 16.18
C ILE A 72 -20.33 7.31 15.72
N VAL A 73 -20.43 7.61 14.43
CA VAL A 73 -21.45 8.57 13.93
C VAL A 73 -22.88 8.04 14.17
N PRO A 74 -23.24 6.80 13.83
CA PRO A 74 -24.58 6.27 14.12
C PRO A 74 -24.86 6.19 15.62
N PHE A 75 -23.85 5.87 16.43
CA PHE A 75 -23.97 5.84 17.89
C PHE A 75 -24.31 7.23 18.45
N PHE A 76 -23.65 8.29 17.99
CA PHE A 76 -23.94 9.66 18.42
C PHE A 76 -25.31 10.15 17.92
N LEU A 77 -25.72 9.77 16.72
CA LEU A 77 -27.02 10.14 16.16
C LEU A 77 -28.20 9.50 16.90
N TYR A 78 -28.03 8.28 17.43
CA TYR A 78 -29.05 7.58 18.23
C TYR A 78 -29.51 8.38 19.45
N PHE A 79 -28.60 9.08 20.14
CA PHE A 79 -28.95 9.91 21.30
C PHE A 79 -29.71 11.18 20.93
N ASN A 80 -29.55 11.68 19.70
CA ASN A 80 -30.07 12.99 19.28
C ASN A 80 -31.36 12.89 18.47
N LYS A 81 -31.59 11.77 17.78
CA LYS A 81 -32.83 11.49 17.04
C LYS A 81 -33.10 9.98 17.12
N PRO A 82 -34.37 9.54 17.16
CA PRO A 82 -34.70 8.12 17.02
C PRO A 82 -34.41 7.67 15.58
N PHE A 83 -33.13 7.47 15.26
CA PHE A 83 -32.70 6.75 14.09
C PHE A 83 -33.11 5.28 14.24
N GLY A 84 -33.52 4.65 13.14
CA GLY A 84 -33.86 3.23 13.15
C GLY A 84 -32.68 2.38 13.58
N ILE A 85 -32.92 1.43 14.49
CA ILE A 85 -31.92 0.46 14.99
C ILE A 85 -31.20 -0.24 13.83
N PHE A 86 -31.92 -0.49 12.73
CA PHE A 86 -31.37 -1.07 11.50
C PHE A 86 -30.21 -0.26 10.89
N SER A 87 -30.34 1.06 10.79
CA SER A 87 -29.30 1.93 10.22
C SER A 87 -28.03 1.93 11.07
N ILE A 88 -28.19 1.85 12.40
CA ILE A 88 -27.08 1.78 13.34
C ILE A 88 -26.36 0.45 13.22
N ALA A 89 -27.10 -0.66 13.20
CA ALA A 89 -26.55 -2.00 13.03
C ALA A 89 -25.76 -2.13 11.72
N LEU A 90 -26.30 -1.58 10.62
CA LEU A 90 -25.66 -1.58 9.31
C LEU A 90 -24.36 -0.76 9.32
N GLY A 91 -24.37 0.46 9.90
CA GLY A 91 -23.18 1.29 10.03
C GLY A 91 -22.06 0.61 10.83
N ILE A 92 -22.41 0.03 11.99
CA ILE A 92 -21.46 -0.73 12.81
C ILE A 92 -20.90 -1.93 12.04
N PHE A 93 -21.75 -2.68 11.34
CA PHE A 93 -21.34 -3.83 10.53
C PHE A 93 -20.32 -3.43 9.45
N ILE A 94 -20.60 -2.36 8.70
CA ILE A 94 -19.68 -1.83 7.69
C ILE A 94 -18.37 -1.35 8.33
N GLY A 95 -18.45 -0.64 9.45
CA GLY A 95 -17.27 -0.17 10.18
C GLY A 95 -16.39 -1.33 10.64
N MET A 96 -16.98 -2.42 11.12
CA MET A 96 -16.25 -3.64 11.49
C MET A 96 -15.54 -4.29 10.30
N ILE A 97 -16.16 -4.31 9.12
CA ILE A 97 -15.51 -4.84 7.90
C ILE A 97 -14.26 -4.02 7.57
N PHE A 98 -14.35 -2.69 7.55
CA PHE A 98 -13.19 -1.82 7.29
C PHE A 98 -12.11 -1.95 8.36
N LEU A 99 -12.49 -2.16 9.63
CA LEU A 99 -11.56 -2.41 10.72
C LEU A 99 -10.76 -3.71 10.48
N VAL A 100 -11.45 -4.80 10.12
CA VAL A 100 -10.83 -6.09 9.79
C VAL A 100 -9.89 -5.95 8.60
N PHE A 101 -10.30 -5.25 7.54
CA PHE A 101 -9.44 -5.00 6.38
C PHE A 101 -8.20 -4.18 6.75
N GLY A 102 -8.33 -3.16 7.60
CA GLY A 102 -7.20 -2.38 8.13
C GLY A 102 -6.19 -3.25 8.90
N LEU A 103 -6.67 -4.23 9.67
CA LEU A 103 -5.80 -5.18 10.37
C LEU A 103 -5.09 -6.14 9.42
N LEU A 104 -5.82 -6.68 8.44
CA LEU A 104 -5.31 -7.68 7.49
C LEU A 104 -4.43 -7.09 6.38
N LEU A 105 -4.46 -5.76 6.19
CA LEU A 105 -3.65 -5.05 5.21
C LEU A 105 -2.15 -5.38 5.28
N LYS A 106 -1.61 -5.63 6.49
CA LYS A 106 -0.19 -5.99 6.67
C LYS A 106 0.17 -7.34 6.04
N ARG A 107 -0.77 -8.28 5.95
CA ARG A 107 -0.52 -9.64 5.44
C ARG A 107 -0.60 -9.69 3.93
N GLN A 108 -1.64 -9.09 3.35
CA GLN A 108 -1.84 -9.06 1.90
C GLN A 108 -2.25 -7.66 1.42
N PRO A 109 -1.30 -6.71 1.36
CA PRO A 109 -1.62 -5.30 1.08
C PRO A 109 -2.40 -5.10 -0.21
N PHE A 110 -2.05 -5.82 -1.27
CA PHE A 110 -2.71 -5.68 -2.57
C PHE A 110 -4.20 -6.04 -2.50
N ILE A 111 -4.51 -7.23 -1.96
CA ILE A 111 -5.88 -7.77 -1.94
C ILE A 111 -6.77 -6.90 -1.05
N TYR A 112 -6.33 -6.62 0.18
CA TYR A 112 -7.16 -5.87 1.13
C TYR A 112 -7.31 -4.40 0.74
N THR A 113 -6.29 -3.75 0.15
CA THR A 113 -6.46 -2.37 -0.37
C THR A 113 -7.46 -2.34 -1.52
N LEU A 114 -7.37 -3.29 -2.46
CA LEU A 114 -8.27 -3.35 -3.62
C LEU A 114 -9.72 -3.61 -3.20
N ILE A 115 -9.96 -4.64 -2.37
CA ILE A 115 -11.30 -4.97 -1.90
C ILE A 115 -11.88 -3.83 -1.07
N SER A 116 -11.08 -3.19 -0.21
CA SER A 116 -11.54 -2.03 0.56
C SER A 116 -11.94 -0.86 -0.34
N LEU A 117 -11.17 -0.59 -1.40
CA LEU A 117 -11.48 0.46 -2.35
C LEU A 117 -12.80 0.18 -3.09
N ILE A 118 -12.99 -1.07 -3.56
CA ILE A 118 -14.22 -1.48 -4.23
C ILE A 118 -15.41 -1.37 -3.27
N LEU A 119 -15.28 -1.88 -2.05
CA LEU A 119 -16.33 -1.81 -1.04
C LEU A 119 -16.70 -0.36 -0.71
N LEU A 120 -15.71 0.53 -0.61
CA LEU A 120 -15.92 1.95 -0.35
C LEU A 120 -16.69 2.62 -1.50
N LEU A 121 -16.35 2.32 -2.75
CA LEU A 121 -17.05 2.84 -3.91
C LEU A 121 -18.51 2.33 -3.95
N VAL A 122 -18.72 1.03 -3.73
CA VAL A 122 -20.06 0.45 -3.64
C VAL A 122 -20.87 1.13 -2.55
N PHE A 123 -20.28 1.31 -1.37
CA PHE A 123 -20.94 1.98 -0.25
C PHE A 123 -21.36 3.42 -0.60
N TYR A 124 -20.48 4.22 -1.21
CA TYR A 124 -20.84 5.58 -1.63
C TYR A 124 -21.87 5.63 -2.75
N THR A 125 -21.86 4.66 -3.67
CA THR A 125 -22.92 4.57 -4.70
C THR A 125 -24.27 4.22 -4.08
N LEU A 126 -24.31 3.38 -3.05
CA LEU A 126 -25.55 3.08 -2.33
C LEU A 126 -26.06 4.31 -1.57
N GLU A 127 -25.18 5.05 -0.90
CA GLU A 127 -25.56 6.32 -0.25
C GLU A 127 -26.14 7.32 -1.27
N LEU A 128 -25.57 7.41 -2.47
CA LEU A 128 -26.06 8.30 -3.54
C LEU A 128 -27.49 7.96 -3.97
N VAL A 129 -27.81 6.67 -4.07
CA VAL A 129 -29.13 6.19 -4.49
C VAL A 129 -30.17 6.40 -3.40
N ILE A 130 -29.79 6.25 -2.14
CA ILE A 130 -30.70 6.41 -0.99
C ILE A 130 -30.98 7.88 -0.71
N ASP A 131 -29.93 8.70 -0.60
CA ASP A 131 -30.05 10.13 -0.36
C ASP A 131 -28.83 10.89 -0.91
N PRO A 132 -28.97 11.65 -2.01
CA PRO A 132 -27.85 12.37 -2.62
C PRO A 132 -27.26 13.46 -1.71
N SER A 133 -28.01 13.94 -0.70
CA SER A 133 -27.51 14.92 0.27
C SER A 133 -26.43 14.36 1.19
N LEU A 134 -26.44 13.03 1.43
CA LEU A 134 -25.39 12.31 2.18
C LEU A 134 -24.07 12.24 1.41
N LEU A 135 -24.11 12.33 0.08
CA LEU A 135 -22.89 12.34 -0.72
C LEU A 135 -22.14 13.67 -0.63
N LEU A 136 -22.89 14.78 -0.62
CA LEU A 136 -22.34 16.12 -0.47
C LEU A 136 -21.76 16.37 0.93
N ARG A 137 -22.36 15.77 1.97
CA ARG A 137 -21.81 15.83 3.32
C ARG A 137 -20.54 15.00 3.44
N GLY A 138 -19.47 15.65 3.87
CA GLY A 138 -18.18 14.98 4.06
C GLY A 138 -17.45 14.60 2.76
N ILE A 139 -17.81 15.22 1.62
CA ILE A 139 -17.19 14.94 0.32
C ILE A 139 -15.66 15.07 0.36
N LEU A 140 -15.13 16.01 1.15
CA LEU A 140 -13.68 16.18 1.37
C LEU A 140 -13.03 14.90 1.92
N TRP A 141 -13.63 14.28 2.94
CA TRP A 141 -13.16 13.02 3.52
C TRP A 141 -13.25 11.87 2.52
N LYS A 142 -14.36 11.81 1.76
CA LYS A 142 -14.56 10.78 0.73
C LYS A 142 -13.46 10.83 -0.34
N ILE A 143 -13.11 12.02 -0.81
CA ILE A 143 -12.03 12.24 -1.78
C ILE A 143 -10.68 11.82 -1.17
N ILE A 144 -10.37 12.22 0.06
CA ILE A 144 -9.14 11.83 0.77
C ILE A 144 -9.02 10.31 0.87
N PHE A 145 -10.11 9.62 1.21
CA PHE A 145 -10.10 8.17 1.35
C PHE A 145 -9.86 7.46 0.02
N ILE A 146 -10.57 7.87 -1.04
CA ILE A 146 -10.42 7.27 -2.38
C ILE A 146 -9.01 7.51 -2.92
N THR A 147 -8.52 8.74 -2.84
CA THR A 147 -7.19 9.10 -3.36
C THR A 147 -6.07 8.41 -2.57
N GLY A 148 -6.17 8.38 -1.23
CA GLY A 148 -5.19 7.71 -0.38
C GLY A 148 -5.11 6.20 -0.61
N LEU A 149 -6.26 5.52 -0.73
CA LEU A 149 -6.30 4.08 -1.03
C LEU A 149 -5.81 3.79 -2.45
N SER A 150 -6.19 4.61 -3.44
CA SER A 150 -5.75 4.45 -4.83
C SER A 150 -4.24 4.69 -5.00
N PHE A 151 -3.69 5.68 -4.29
CA PHE A 151 -2.25 5.93 -4.25
C PHE A 151 -1.50 4.74 -3.63
N SER A 152 -1.98 4.23 -2.49
CA SER A 152 -1.41 3.05 -1.85
C SER A 152 -1.42 1.83 -2.78
N LEU A 153 -2.55 1.57 -3.45
CA LEU A 153 -2.66 0.46 -4.41
C LEU A 153 -1.66 0.60 -5.56
N SER A 154 -1.54 1.79 -6.13
CA SER A 154 -0.57 2.07 -7.19
C SER A 154 0.88 1.88 -6.75
N SER A 155 1.20 2.27 -5.52
CA SER A 155 2.53 2.07 -4.92
C SER A 155 2.83 0.58 -4.75
N ILE A 156 1.86 -0.20 -4.27
CA ILE A 156 1.98 -1.66 -4.10
C ILE A 156 2.27 -2.35 -5.44
N VAL A 157 1.54 -1.99 -6.51
CA VAL A 157 1.75 -2.57 -7.85
C VAL A 157 3.16 -2.27 -8.36
N LYS A 158 3.62 -1.01 -8.23
CA LYS A 158 4.96 -0.60 -8.65
C LYS A 158 6.06 -1.34 -7.87
N SER A 159 5.93 -1.43 -6.56
CA SER A 159 6.88 -2.15 -5.70
C SER A 159 6.94 -3.64 -6.03
N ASN A 160 5.79 -4.30 -6.21
CA ASN A 160 5.72 -5.71 -6.60
C ASN A 160 6.41 -5.97 -7.94
N LYS A 161 6.31 -5.04 -8.91
CA LYS A 161 7.05 -5.14 -10.17
C LYS A 161 8.56 -5.04 -9.96
N ILE A 162 9.02 -4.07 -9.17
CA ILE A 162 10.44 -3.89 -8.82
C ILE A 162 11.01 -5.12 -8.11
N MET A 163 10.24 -5.70 -7.17
CA MET A 163 10.65 -6.92 -6.47
C MET A 163 10.74 -8.10 -7.43
N LYS A 164 9.80 -8.28 -8.37
CA LYS A 164 9.87 -9.35 -9.38
C LYS A 164 11.08 -9.24 -10.29
N GLU A 165 11.50 -8.01 -10.62
CA GLU A 165 12.65 -7.76 -11.50
C GLU A 165 14.02 -7.93 -10.81
N SER A 166 14.08 -7.88 -9.47
CA SER A 166 15.35 -7.92 -8.73
C SER A 166 15.36 -9.02 -7.67
N LYS A 167 16.07 -10.12 -7.95
CA LYS A 167 16.31 -11.21 -6.99
C LYS A 167 16.92 -10.72 -5.67
N PHE A 168 17.75 -9.68 -5.74
CA PHE A 168 18.39 -9.07 -4.57
C PHE A 168 17.39 -8.37 -3.63
N LEU A 169 16.36 -7.72 -4.18
CA LEU A 169 15.38 -6.96 -3.38
C LEU A 169 14.28 -7.86 -2.78
N GLN A 170 14.18 -9.12 -3.20
CA GLN A 170 13.23 -10.10 -2.63
C GLN A 170 13.71 -10.73 -1.32
N GLN A 171 15.02 -10.67 -1.02
CA GLN A 171 15.65 -11.40 0.09
C GLN A 171 15.84 -10.55 1.36
N ARG A 172 15.23 -9.37 1.43
CA ARG A 172 15.28 -8.44 2.57
C ARG A 172 13.88 -8.07 3.01
#